data_AF-A0A368B5F6-F1
#
_entry.id   AF-A0A368B5F6-F1
#
_cell.length_a   1.000
_cell.length_b   1.000
_cell.length_c   1.000
_cell.angle_alpha   90.00
_cell.angle_beta   90.00
_cell.angle_gamma   90.00
#
_symmetry.space_group_name_H-M   'P 1'
#
loop_
_entity.id
_entity.type
_entity.pdbx_description
1 polymer ?
#
loop_
_entity_poly.entity_id
_entity_poly.type
_entity_poly.pdbx_seq_one_letter_code
_entity_poly.pdbx_strand_id
1 'polypeptide(L)'
;MKTKPFSITGEYVEKLKSTEQISTEEDALSYSKYIPKYVQKNWKKIFSKQIYGFGKDILYNKNLLIEYGFTKQRPPIPEQGTSQYSITEQNDKIILWGFGMVFATKNDALFLWRHEFKPKLINVNLIPSHLWEPKQLQQQSTIPKTSDQKLLMLQLLVKSMKWLEKYEKWVLAICGKTYRDKLLQEQYPRHTSAIQLDEKWSELSEKFTKILKTFDPEQNYDEVESKPIQPNLEQPSQSIIQPNPKQPSQKAKKVCGACGENYPEEVSFCPSCMWEDFAC
;
A
#
# COMPACT_ATOMS: atom_id res chain seq x y z
N MET A 1 32.91 24.19 4.01
CA MET A 1 32.43 22.94 3.38
C MET A 1 30.91 22.90 3.49
N LYS A 2 30.19 22.88 2.36
CA LYS A 2 28.72 22.92 2.33
C LYS A 2 28.18 21.50 2.58
N THR A 3 27.54 21.28 3.73
CA THR A 3 26.83 20.03 4.05
C THR A 3 25.58 19.88 3.17
N LYS A 4 25.57 18.88 2.28
CA LYS A 4 24.38 18.51 1.51
C LYS A 4 23.30 17.96 2.47
N PRO A 5 22.03 18.33 2.33
CA PRO A 5 20.95 17.74 3.11
C PRO A 5 20.71 16.31 2.62
N PHE A 6 20.99 15.31 3.48
CA PHE A 6 20.59 13.93 3.22
C PHE A 6 19.07 13.85 3.27
N SER A 7 18.50 13.80 2.06
CA SER A 7 17.07 13.77 1.78
C SER A 7 16.58 12.33 1.79
N ILE A 8 15.30 12.15 2.16
CA ILE A 8 14.50 10.93 1.95
C ILE A 8 14.38 10.56 0.46
N THR A 9 14.81 11.44 -0.45
CA THR A 9 14.84 11.24 -1.89
C THR A 9 16.24 10.88 -2.39
N GLY A 10 16.43 9.64 -2.85
CA GLY A 10 17.49 9.34 -3.82
C GLY A 10 18.35 8.13 -3.46
N GLU A 11 19.55 8.36 -2.92
CA GLU A 11 20.64 7.39 -3.08
C GLU A 11 20.55 6.14 -2.18
N TYR A 12 20.11 6.28 -0.92
CA TYR A 12 20.04 5.12 -0.01
C TYR A 12 18.84 4.20 -0.31
N VAL A 13 17.72 4.78 -0.74
CA VAL A 13 16.52 4.02 -1.14
C VAL A 13 16.77 3.24 -2.42
N GLU A 14 17.60 3.75 -3.33
CA GLU A 14 17.97 3.02 -4.56
C GLU A 14 18.91 1.84 -4.29
N LYS A 15 19.84 1.94 -3.32
CA LYS A 15 20.64 0.79 -2.87
C LYS A 15 19.82 -0.32 -2.20
N LEU A 16 18.68 0.02 -1.58
CA LEU A 16 17.76 -0.99 -1.04
C LEU A 16 17.02 -1.77 -2.16
N LYS A 17 16.84 -1.18 -3.35
CA LYS A 17 16.27 -1.90 -4.51
C LYS A 17 17.21 -2.99 -5.04
N SER A 18 18.53 -2.79 -4.96
CA SER A 18 19.51 -3.77 -5.44
C SER A 18 19.76 -4.93 -4.46
N THR A 19 19.16 -4.87 -3.27
CA THR A 19 19.26 -5.92 -2.25
C THR A 19 17.90 -6.57 -2.05
N GLU A 20 17.23 -6.93 -3.14
CA GLU A 20 16.08 -7.83 -3.11
C GLU A 20 16.52 -9.17 -2.52
N GLN A 21 16.35 -9.32 -1.21
CA GLN A 21 16.14 -10.64 -0.65
C GLN A 21 14.80 -11.13 -1.18
N ILE A 22 14.90 -12.16 -2.01
CA ILE A 22 13.86 -12.98 -2.61
C ILE A 22 12.60 -12.95 -1.74
N SER A 23 11.62 -12.15 -2.17
CA SER A 23 10.27 -12.24 -1.67
C SER A 23 9.68 -13.54 -2.20
N THR A 24 9.35 -14.49 -1.33
CA THR A 24 8.61 -15.67 -1.76
C THR A 24 7.19 -15.23 -2.15
N GLU A 25 6.70 -15.70 -3.30
CA GLU A 25 5.34 -15.48 -3.77
C GLU A 25 4.29 -15.98 -2.75
N GLU A 26 4.69 -16.92 -1.88
CA GLU A 26 3.91 -17.49 -0.76
C GLU A 26 3.32 -16.42 0.18
N ASP A 27 4.09 -15.38 0.54
CA ASP A 27 3.63 -14.33 1.45
C ASP A 27 2.48 -13.51 0.85
N ALA A 28 2.53 -13.25 -0.47
CA ALA A 28 1.50 -12.50 -1.18
C ALA A 28 0.25 -13.35 -1.45
N LEU A 29 0.43 -14.67 -1.62
CA LEU A 29 -0.69 -15.62 -1.65
C LEU A 29 -1.43 -15.68 -0.30
N SER A 30 -0.73 -15.51 0.83
CA SER A 30 -1.33 -15.59 2.17
C SER A 30 -2.44 -14.56 2.41
N TYR A 31 -2.20 -13.28 2.13
CA TYR A 31 -3.22 -12.22 2.38
C TYR A 31 -4.40 -12.31 1.41
N SER A 32 -4.17 -12.79 0.19
CA SER A 32 -5.19 -12.81 -0.88
C SER A 32 -6.40 -13.68 -0.55
N LYS A 33 -6.27 -14.57 0.44
CA LYS A 33 -7.34 -15.47 0.89
C LYS A 33 -8.44 -14.75 1.68
N TYR A 34 -8.12 -13.64 2.34
CA TYR A 34 -9.07 -12.89 3.17
C TYR A 34 -9.05 -11.37 2.90
N ILE A 35 -8.12 -10.88 2.08
CA ILE A 35 -8.10 -9.50 1.57
C ILE A 35 -8.04 -9.56 0.05
N PRO A 36 -9.06 -9.07 -0.68
CA PRO A 36 -9.05 -9.12 -2.14
C PRO A 36 -7.83 -8.42 -2.75
N LYS A 37 -7.21 -9.03 -3.77
CA LYS A 37 -6.00 -8.50 -4.43
C LYS A 37 -6.14 -7.05 -4.91
N TYR A 38 -7.31 -6.66 -5.38
CA TYR A 38 -7.56 -5.28 -5.83
C TYR A 38 -7.50 -4.28 -4.67
N VAL A 39 -7.95 -4.66 -3.47
CA VAL A 39 -7.86 -3.85 -2.25
C VAL A 39 -6.41 -3.68 -1.85
N GLN A 40 -5.62 -4.76 -1.89
CA GLN A 40 -4.18 -4.73 -1.61
C GLN A 40 -3.43 -3.82 -2.59
N LYS A 41 -3.71 -3.94 -3.90
CA LYS A 41 -3.14 -3.07 -4.95
C LYS A 41 -3.51 -1.60 -4.73
N ASN A 42 -4.77 -1.32 -4.40
CA ASN A 42 -5.23 0.04 -4.12
C ASN A 42 -4.53 0.62 -2.89
N TRP A 43 -4.44 -0.16 -1.81
CA TRP A 43 -3.69 0.23 -0.61
C TRP A 43 -2.25 0.58 -0.96
N LYS A 44 -1.53 -0.29 -1.70
CA LYS A 44 -0.13 -0.04 -2.08
C LYS A 44 0.02 1.26 -2.87
N LYS A 45 -0.89 1.52 -3.80
CA LYS A 45 -0.89 2.74 -4.62
C LYS A 45 -1.10 3.99 -3.77
N ILE A 46 -2.05 3.97 -2.83
CA ILE A 46 -2.36 5.11 -1.95
C ILE A 46 -1.21 5.31 -0.95
N PHE A 47 -0.74 4.25 -0.30
CA PHE A 47 0.36 4.31 0.67
C PHE A 47 1.66 4.83 0.05
N SER A 48 2.00 4.39 -1.18
CA SER A 48 3.17 4.90 -1.90
C SER A 48 3.12 6.42 -2.12
N LYS A 49 1.93 6.96 -2.42
CA LYS A 49 1.70 8.40 -2.59
C LYS A 49 1.75 9.14 -1.26
N GLN A 50 1.22 8.53 -0.20
CA GLN A 50 1.29 9.07 1.15
C GLN A 50 2.73 9.24 1.64
N ILE A 51 3.58 8.21 1.48
CA ILE A 51 5.00 8.31 1.83
C ILE A 51 5.71 9.39 1.02
N TYR A 52 5.36 9.55 -0.26
CA TYR A 52 5.85 10.67 -1.06
C TYR A 52 5.36 12.03 -0.53
N GLY A 53 4.08 12.11 -0.16
CA GLY A 53 3.47 13.28 0.48
C GLY A 53 4.21 13.70 1.73
N PHE A 54 4.47 12.77 2.66
CA PHE A 54 5.30 13.03 3.85
C PHE A 54 6.70 13.56 3.49
N GLY A 55 7.33 13.02 2.45
CA GLY A 55 8.62 13.49 1.95
C GLY A 55 8.58 14.97 1.52
N LYS A 56 7.49 15.40 0.88
CA LYS A 56 7.28 16.81 0.47
C LYS A 56 6.89 17.69 1.64
N ASP A 57 6.07 17.18 2.56
CA ASP A 57 5.65 17.84 3.79
C ASP A 57 6.85 18.20 4.68
N ILE A 58 7.90 17.38 4.66
CA ILE A 58 9.17 17.66 5.33
C ILE A 58 9.93 18.83 4.70
N LEU A 59 9.82 19.00 3.38
CA LEU A 59 10.48 20.08 2.62
C LEU A 59 9.67 21.38 2.61
N TYR A 60 8.39 21.32 3.01
CA TYR A 60 7.54 22.49 3.07
C TYR A 60 7.95 23.40 4.23
N ASN A 61 8.28 24.65 3.94
CA ASN A 61 8.63 25.73 4.88
C ASN A 61 9.16 25.28 6.26
N LYS A 62 8.27 25.07 7.24
CA LYS A 62 8.54 24.74 8.64
C LYS A 62 8.53 23.25 8.98
N ASN A 63 8.48 22.37 7.97
CA ASN A 63 8.26 20.93 8.04
C ASN A 63 6.90 20.60 8.68
N LEU A 64 5.91 20.26 7.85
CA LEU A 64 4.55 20.01 8.31
C LEU A 64 4.44 18.85 9.30
N LEU A 65 5.35 17.87 9.26
CA LEU A 65 5.37 16.82 10.29
C LEU A 65 5.71 17.40 11.67
N ILE A 66 6.68 18.32 11.73
CA ILE A 66 7.04 18.99 12.99
C ILE A 66 5.88 19.88 13.46
N GLU A 67 5.25 20.63 12.55
CA GLU A 67 4.08 21.45 12.90
C GLU A 67 2.88 20.61 13.37
N TYR A 68 2.70 19.42 12.81
CA TYR A 68 1.68 18.47 13.26
C TYR A 68 1.98 17.93 14.68
N GLY A 69 3.24 17.98 15.12
CA GLY A 69 3.66 17.54 16.45
C GLY A 69 4.65 16.36 16.46
N PHE A 70 5.20 15.97 15.31
CA PHE A 70 6.23 14.94 15.28
C PHE A 70 7.55 15.45 15.87
N THR A 71 8.25 14.54 16.55
CA THR A 71 9.66 14.70 16.90
C THR A 71 10.52 14.06 15.82
N LYS A 72 11.63 14.71 15.46
CA LYS A 72 12.59 14.19 14.48
C LYS A 72 13.85 13.69 15.17
N GLN A 73 14.24 12.47 14.85
CA GLN A 73 15.53 11.90 15.24
C GLN A 73 16.35 11.59 13.98
N ARG A 74 17.63 11.96 13.99
CA ARG A 74 18.57 11.63 12.92
C ARG A 74 19.42 10.44 13.36
N PRO A 75 19.86 9.59 12.41
CA PRO A 75 20.87 8.59 12.73
C PRO A 75 22.12 9.27 13.30
N PRO A 76 22.73 8.73 14.37
CA PRO A 76 23.98 9.24 14.90
C PRO A 76 25.10 9.05 13.87
N ILE A 77 26.04 9.98 13.77
CA ILE A 77 27.24 9.79 12.93
C ILE A 77 28.11 8.73 13.62
N PRO A 78 28.61 7.68 12.93
CA PRO A 78 28.71 7.47 11.49
C PRO A 78 27.60 6.60 10.84
N GLU A 79 26.54 6.27 11.57
CA GLU A 79 25.46 5.40 11.09
C GLU A 79 24.77 6.00 9.85
N GLN A 80 24.59 5.16 8.82
CA GLN A 80 23.82 5.52 7.63
C GLN A 80 22.34 5.17 7.87
N GLY A 81 21.42 5.93 7.29
CA GLY A 81 20.00 5.61 7.35
C GLY A 81 19.08 6.80 7.13
N THR A 82 17.79 6.57 7.37
CA THR A 82 16.75 7.59 7.19
C THR A 82 16.42 8.27 8.52
N SER A 83 16.13 9.58 8.49
CA SER A 83 15.59 10.26 9.68
C SER A 83 14.27 9.61 10.09
N GLN A 84 14.11 9.40 11.40
CA GLN A 84 12.89 8.92 12.01
C GLN A 84 12.05 10.12 12.44
N TYR A 85 10.74 10.07 12.17
CA TYR A 85 9.76 10.99 12.76
C TYR A 85 8.82 10.20 13.64
N SER A 86 8.61 10.62 14.89
CA SER A 86 7.66 9.95 15.78
C SER A 86 6.71 10.92 16.49
N ILE A 87 5.46 10.51 16.66
CA ILE A 87 4.45 11.20 17.46
C ILE A 87 3.68 10.16 18.30
N THR A 88 3.13 10.60 19.43
CA THR A 88 2.16 9.83 20.20
C THR A 88 0.89 10.65 20.36
N GLU A 89 -0.24 10.13 19.88
CA GLU A 89 -1.56 10.76 19.96
C GLU A 89 -2.54 9.79 20.62
N GLN A 90 -3.23 10.19 21.68
CA GLN A 90 -4.30 9.39 22.32
C GLN A 90 -3.90 7.92 22.62
N ASN A 91 -2.63 7.71 22.98
CA ASN A 91 -1.97 6.41 23.25
C ASN A 91 -1.55 5.59 22.02
N ASP A 92 -1.79 6.09 20.80
CA ASP A 92 -1.26 5.49 19.58
C ASP A 92 0.07 6.18 19.22
N LYS A 93 1.11 5.39 18.94
CA LYS A 93 2.43 5.85 18.51
C LYS A 93 2.57 5.62 17.02
N ILE A 94 2.93 6.68 16.30
CA ILE A 94 3.21 6.64 14.86
C ILE A 94 4.68 6.93 14.66
N ILE A 95 5.34 6.09 13.88
CA ILE A 95 6.76 6.25 13.52
C ILE A 95 6.89 6.18 12.01
N LEU A 96 7.54 7.17 11.41
CA LEU A 96 7.68 7.33 9.97
C LEU A 96 9.15 7.36 9.55
N TRP A 97 9.41 6.72 8.41
CA TRP A 97 10.69 6.73 7.70
C TRP A 97 10.46 6.91 6.20
N GLY A 98 11.55 7.12 5.45
CA GLY A 98 11.50 7.15 3.99
C GLY A 98 11.06 5.82 3.34
N PHE A 99 11.15 4.71 4.08
CA PHE A 99 10.85 3.36 3.62
C PHE A 99 9.50 2.80 4.11
N GLY A 100 8.84 3.44 5.08
CA GLY A 100 7.62 2.87 5.67
C GLY A 100 7.16 3.56 6.94
N MET A 101 6.21 2.90 7.62
CA MET A 101 5.53 3.40 8.80
C MET A 101 5.33 2.29 9.82
N VAL A 102 5.44 2.61 11.10
CA VAL A 102 4.91 1.81 12.20
C VAL A 102 3.72 2.54 12.80
N PHE A 103 2.63 1.81 13.00
CA PHE A 103 1.48 2.23 13.79
C PHE A 103 1.37 1.31 15.00
N ALA A 104 1.51 1.85 16.21
CA ALA A 104 1.45 1.09 17.45
C ALA A 104 0.36 1.62 18.36
N THR A 105 -0.40 0.71 18.96
CA THR A 105 -1.27 0.98 20.09
C THR A 105 -0.49 0.72 21.39
N LYS A 106 -1.17 0.73 22.53
CA LYS A 106 -0.58 0.36 23.82
C LYS A 106 0.11 -1.01 23.81
N ASN A 107 -0.46 -2.00 23.12
CA ASN A 107 -0.03 -3.40 23.23
C ASN A 107 0.47 -3.98 21.90
N ASP A 108 0.04 -3.42 20.78
CA ASP A 108 0.20 -4.03 19.46
C ASP A 108 0.81 -3.05 18.48
N ALA A 109 1.58 -3.54 17.52
CA ALA A 109 2.16 -2.70 16.49
C ALA A 109 2.09 -3.35 15.11
N LEU A 110 1.98 -2.49 14.11
CA LEU A 110 1.86 -2.84 12.70
C LEU A 110 2.92 -2.10 11.90
N PHE A 111 3.70 -2.85 11.13
CA PHE A 111 4.64 -2.33 10.15
C PHE A 111 4.04 -2.31 8.76
N LEU A 112 4.21 -1.18 8.09
CA LEU A 112 3.73 -0.91 6.74
C LEU A 112 4.91 -0.51 5.85
N TRP A 113 5.26 -1.40 4.92
CA TRP A 113 6.34 -1.19 3.98
C TRP A 113 5.87 -0.37 2.78
N ARG A 114 6.69 0.57 2.29
CA ARG A 114 6.32 1.44 1.16
C ARG A 114 6.11 0.66 -0.15
N HIS A 115 6.90 -0.38 -0.39
CA HIS A 115 6.99 -1.00 -1.72
C HIS A 115 5.99 -2.13 -1.96
N GLU A 116 5.33 -2.65 -0.92
CA GLU A 116 4.43 -3.79 -1.05
C GLU A 116 3.32 -3.77 0.01
N PHE A 117 2.20 -4.42 -0.30
CA PHE A 117 1.18 -4.73 0.70
C PHE A 117 1.61 -6.00 1.43
N LYS A 118 2.48 -5.86 2.43
CA LYS A 118 2.83 -6.92 3.39
C LYS A 118 2.82 -6.36 4.80
N PRO A 119 1.63 -6.04 5.34
CA PRO A 119 1.49 -5.63 6.73
C PRO A 119 2.05 -6.70 7.66
N LYS A 120 2.97 -6.32 8.56
CA LYS A 120 3.58 -7.25 9.53
C LYS A 120 3.29 -6.79 10.94
N LEU A 121 2.99 -7.72 11.85
CA LEU A 121 2.86 -7.41 13.27
C LEU A 121 4.24 -7.24 13.89
N ILE A 122 4.36 -6.32 14.83
CA ILE A 122 5.56 -6.12 15.66
C ILE A 122 5.11 -6.18 17.12
N ASN A 123 5.92 -6.81 17.97
CA ASN A 123 5.75 -6.69 19.41
C ASN A 123 6.12 -5.26 19.84
N VAL A 124 5.18 -4.54 20.45
CA VAL A 124 5.37 -3.12 20.83
C VAL A 124 6.61 -2.91 21.73
N ASN A 125 6.93 -3.88 22.58
CA ASN A 125 8.07 -3.82 23.50
C ASN A 125 9.42 -4.01 22.79
N LEU A 126 9.39 -4.52 21.56
CA LEU A 126 10.58 -4.74 20.74
C LEU A 126 10.84 -3.60 19.76
N ILE A 127 9.96 -2.60 19.66
CA ILE A 127 10.19 -1.44 18.79
C ILE A 127 11.47 -0.73 19.26
N PRO A 128 12.56 -0.76 18.47
CA PRO A 128 13.84 -0.21 18.91
C PRO A 128 13.74 1.30 19.09
N SER A 129 14.40 1.82 20.11
CA SER A 129 14.53 3.27 20.30
C SER A 129 15.30 3.93 19.15
N HIS A 130 16.19 3.17 18.51
CA HIS A 130 17.01 3.63 17.39
C HIS A 130 16.79 2.71 16.19
N LEU A 131 16.09 3.24 15.19
CA LEU A 131 15.78 2.51 13.98
C LEU A 131 16.02 3.36 12.76
N TRP A 132 17.02 2.96 11.98
CA TRP A 132 17.54 3.72 10.86
C TRP A 132 17.45 2.97 9.55
N GLU A 133 17.44 1.63 9.65
CA GLU A 133 17.39 0.72 8.51
C GLU A 133 16.17 -0.22 8.55
N PRO A 134 15.63 -0.58 7.38
CA PRO A 134 14.57 -1.57 7.23
C PRO A 134 14.82 -2.91 7.91
N LYS A 135 16.05 -3.42 7.79
CA LYS A 135 16.44 -4.76 8.24
C LYS A 135 16.24 -4.94 9.75
N GLN A 136 16.42 -3.86 10.50
CA GLN A 136 16.22 -3.83 11.95
C GLN A 136 14.76 -4.12 12.34
N LEU A 137 13.78 -3.62 11.56
CA LEU A 137 12.36 -3.95 11.77
C LEU A 137 12.00 -5.33 11.26
N GLN A 138 12.56 -5.73 10.10
CA GLN A 138 12.20 -6.99 9.46
C GLN A 138 12.45 -8.19 10.39
N GLN A 139 13.55 -8.16 11.15
CA GLN A 139 13.90 -9.20 12.13
C GLN A 139 12.93 -9.29 13.32
N GLN A 140 12.17 -8.23 13.60
CA GLN A 140 11.27 -8.13 14.75
C GLN A 140 9.80 -8.17 14.34
N SER A 141 9.54 -8.30 13.04
CA SER A 141 8.21 -8.27 12.45
C SER A 141 7.80 -9.66 11.97
N THR A 142 6.54 -10.04 12.21
CA THR A 142 5.99 -11.33 11.82
C THR A 142 4.82 -11.16 10.87
N ILE A 143 4.72 -12.08 9.91
CA ILE A 143 3.53 -12.21 9.07
C ILE A 143 2.43 -12.87 9.91
N PRO A 144 1.20 -12.33 9.93
CA PRO A 144 0.09 -12.95 10.64
C PRO A 144 -0.21 -14.37 10.14
N LYS A 145 -0.13 -15.36 11.02
CA LYS A 145 -0.38 -16.77 10.71
C LYS A 145 -1.72 -17.25 11.25
N THR A 146 -2.00 -16.97 12.52
CA THR A 146 -3.25 -17.39 13.20
C THR A 146 -4.41 -16.44 12.88
N SER A 147 -5.64 -16.91 13.00
CA SER A 147 -6.85 -16.07 12.85
C SER A 147 -6.84 -14.83 13.75
N ASP A 148 -6.42 -14.95 15.00
CA ASP A 148 -6.31 -13.80 15.93
C ASP A 148 -5.31 -12.75 15.46
N GLN A 149 -4.13 -13.19 15.01
CA GLN A 149 -3.13 -12.29 14.41
C GLN A 149 -3.66 -11.61 13.13
N LYS A 150 -4.38 -12.34 12.28
CA LYS A 150 -4.99 -11.80 11.05
C LYS A 150 -6.04 -10.75 11.41
N LEU A 151 -6.91 -11.03 12.39
CA LEU A 151 -7.91 -10.12 12.91
C LEU A 151 -7.26 -8.85 13.51
N LEU A 152 -6.26 -9.02 14.36
CA LEU A 152 -5.50 -7.92 14.95
C LEU A 152 -4.86 -7.03 13.87
N MET A 153 -4.23 -7.64 12.87
CA MET A 153 -3.63 -6.91 11.75
C MET A 153 -4.70 -6.09 10.99
N LEU A 154 -5.87 -6.67 10.71
CA LEU A 154 -6.98 -5.94 10.06
C LEU A 154 -7.46 -4.76 10.91
N GLN A 155 -7.59 -4.93 12.22
CA GLN A 155 -7.96 -3.85 13.15
C GLN A 155 -6.93 -2.71 13.15
N LEU A 156 -5.64 -3.04 13.22
CA LEU A 156 -4.55 -2.07 13.17
C LEU A 156 -4.46 -1.36 11.81
N LEU A 157 -4.73 -2.07 10.71
CA LEU A 157 -4.82 -1.47 9.37
C LEU A 157 -5.91 -0.41 9.33
N VAL A 158 -7.13 -0.73 9.80
CA VAL A 158 -8.24 0.24 9.86
C VAL A 158 -7.86 1.46 10.69
N LYS A 159 -7.28 1.28 11.89
CA LYS A 159 -6.83 2.40 12.73
C LYS A 159 -5.77 3.26 12.03
N SER A 160 -4.77 2.63 11.42
CA SER A 160 -3.71 3.34 10.72
C SER A 160 -4.24 4.17 9.54
N MET A 161 -5.21 3.64 8.78
CA MET A 161 -5.82 4.39 7.67
C MET A 161 -6.66 5.57 8.15
N LYS A 162 -7.38 5.42 9.27
CA LYS A 162 -8.08 6.56 9.89
C LYS A 162 -7.12 7.65 10.37
N TRP A 163 -5.96 7.25 10.89
CA TRP A 163 -4.92 8.21 11.25
C TRP A 163 -4.36 8.94 10.02
N LEU A 164 -4.09 8.20 8.93
CA LEU A 164 -3.64 8.77 7.65
C LEU A 164 -4.67 9.73 7.04
N GLU A 165 -5.95 9.36 7.09
CA GLU A 165 -7.06 10.23 6.69
C GLU A 165 -7.07 11.54 7.51
N LYS A 166 -6.99 11.44 8.85
CA LYS A 166 -6.96 12.59 9.76
C LYS A 166 -5.77 13.51 9.44
N TYR A 167 -4.59 12.95 9.23
CA TYR A 167 -3.40 13.71 8.88
C TYR A 167 -3.60 14.46 7.55
N GLU A 168 -4.10 13.79 6.51
CA GLU A 168 -4.33 14.43 5.22
C GLU A 168 -5.39 15.53 5.31
N LYS A 169 -6.47 15.34 6.07
CA LYS A 169 -7.46 16.41 6.34
C LYS A 169 -6.82 17.62 7.01
N TRP A 170 -5.91 17.41 7.96
CA TRP A 170 -5.17 18.50 8.58
C TRP A 170 -4.25 19.21 7.58
N VAL A 171 -3.50 18.49 6.74
CA VAL A 171 -2.66 19.13 5.70
C VAL A 171 -3.51 19.96 4.74
N LEU A 172 -4.67 19.45 4.33
CA LEU A 172 -5.60 20.19 3.48
C LEU A 172 -6.12 21.46 4.17
N ALA A 173 -6.40 21.41 5.47
CA ALA A 173 -6.83 22.58 6.23
C ALA A 173 -5.72 23.65 6.35
N ILE A 174 -4.46 23.25 6.47
CA ILE A 174 -3.32 24.17 6.64
C ILE A 174 -2.81 24.72 5.30
N CYS A 175 -2.67 23.87 4.29
CA CYS A 175 -2.00 24.20 3.03
C CYS A 175 -2.96 24.38 1.85
N GLY A 176 -4.22 23.98 2.00
CA GLY A 176 -5.21 23.94 0.93
C GLY A 176 -5.00 22.78 -0.06
N LYS A 177 -6.03 22.51 -0.85
CA LYS A 177 -6.05 21.41 -1.82
C LYS A 177 -5.02 21.56 -2.94
N THR A 178 -4.78 22.79 -3.40
CA THR A 178 -3.82 23.09 -4.48
C THR A 178 -2.40 22.65 -4.14
N TYR A 179 -2.00 22.71 -2.86
CA TYR A 179 -0.70 22.23 -2.42
C TYR A 179 -0.53 20.74 -2.71
N ARG A 180 -1.48 19.90 -2.27
CA ARG A 180 -1.39 18.44 -2.43
C ARG A 180 -1.54 18.02 -3.89
N ASP A 181 -2.46 18.64 -4.62
CA ASP A 181 -2.68 18.35 -6.04
C ASP A 181 -1.43 18.61 -6.88
N LYS A 182 -0.78 19.77 -6.68
CA LYS A 182 0.46 20.11 -7.39
C LYS A 182 1.54 19.06 -7.14
N LEU A 183 1.75 18.69 -5.87
CA LEU A 183 2.78 17.71 -5.49
C LEU A 183 2.53 16.34 -6.11
N LEU A 184 1.28 15.88 -6.13
CA LEU A 184 0.95 14.57 -6.67
C LEU A 184 0.95 14.56 -8.21
N GLN A 185 0.57 15.66 -8.86
CA GLN A 185 0.66 15.81 -10.32
C GLN A 185 2.11 15.84 -10.81
N GLU A 186 3.01 16.52 -10.09
CA GLU A 186 4.45 16.53 -10.42
C GLU A 186 5.05 15.12 -10.49
N GLN A 187 4.66 14.25 -9.55
CA GLN A 187 5.18 12.88 -9.47
C GLN A 187 4.38 11.88 -10.32
N TYR A 188 3.09 12.13 -10.53
CA TYR A 188 2.17 11.22 -11.20
C TYR A 188 1.36 11.93 -12.30
N PRO A 189 2.02 12.45 -13.36
CA PRO A 189 1.41 13.32 -14.36
C PRO A 189 0.35 12.62 -15.24
N ARG A 190 0.32 11.28 -15.25
CA ARG A 190 -0.68 10.48 -15.97
C ARG A 190 -2.05 10.46 -15.28
N HIS A 191 -2.17 11.01 -14.08
CA HIS A 191 -3.46 11.15 -13.40
C HIS A 191 -4.05 12.52 -13.72
N THR A 192 -5.11 12.53 -14.53
CA THR A 192 -5.81 13.74 -14.97
C THR A 192 -6.70 14.35 -13.89
N SER A 193 -7.08 13.57 -12.87
CA SER A 193 -7.87 14.04 -11.73
C SER A 193 -7.03 14.25 -10.47
N ALA A 194 -7.43 15.24 -9.68
CA ALA A 194 -6.91 15.50 -8.34
C ALA A 194 -6.99 14.23 -7.48
N ILE A 195 -5.87 13.90 -6.82
CA ILE A 195 -5.79 12.71 -5.97
C ILE A 195 -6.06 13.15 -4.53
N GLN A 196 -7.32 13.00 -4.10
CA GLN A 196 -7.75 13.33 -2.75
C GLN A 196 -7.37 12.19 -1.79
N LEU A 197 -6.19 12.28 -1.17
CA LEU A 197 -5.65 11.20 -0.32
C LEU A 197 -6.52 10.95 0.91
N ASP A 198 -7.09 11.99 1.51
CA ASP A 198 -8.05 11.91 2.61
C ASP A 198 -9.27 11.07 2.23
N GLU A 199 -9.93 11.37 1.11
CA GLU A 199 -11.08 10.60 0.62
C GLU A 199 -10.67 9.15 0.32
N LYS A 200 -9.50 8.95 -0.29
CA LYS A 200 -9.00 7.61 -0.65
C LYS A 200 -8.67 6.77 0.58
N TRP A 201 -8.17 7.38 1.66
CA TRP A 201 -7.98 6.68 2.93
C TRP A 201 -9.32 6.34 3.61
N SER A 202 -10.29 7.25 3.57
CA SER A 202 -11.65 6.99 4.07
C SER A 202 -12.30 5.80 3.34
N GLU A 203 -12.33 5.84 2.00
CA GLU A 203 -12.87 4.75 1.16
C GLU A 203 -12.20 3.40 1.47
N LEU A 204 -10.88 3.40 1.67
CA LEU A 204 -10.13 2.17 1.93
C LEU A 204 -10.38 1.65 3.35
N SER A 205 -10.44 2.54 4.34
CA SER A 205 -10.81 2.22 5.72
C SER A 205 -12.19 1.57 5.80
N GLU A 206 -13.17 2.06 5.04
CA GLU A 206 -14.50 1.44 4.94
C GLU A 206 -14.45 0.04 4.35
N LYS A 207 -13.69 -0.16 3.26
CA LYS A 207 -13.51 -1.48 2.64
C LYS A 207 -12.90 -2.48 3.63
N PHE A 208 -11.85 -2.08 4.35
CA PHE A 208 -11.24 -2.94 5.38
C PHE A 208 -12.15 -3.14 6.58
N THR A 209 -12.99 -2.17 6.94
CA THR A 209 -14.00 -2.36 8.00
C THR A 209 -15.04 -3.40 7.59
N LYS A 210 -15.45 -3.44 6.31
CA LYS A 210 -16.33 -4.49 5.78
C LYS A 210 -15.64 -5.86 5.83
N ILE A 211 -14.40 -5.96 5.35
CA ILE A 211 -13.58 -7.18 5.42
C ILE A 211 -13.48 -7.67 6.87
N LEU A 212 -13.19 -6.76 7.81
CA LEU A 212 -13.09 -7.07 9.23
C LEU A 212 -14.40 -7.61 9.82
N LYS A 213 -15.55 -7.07 9.42
CA LYS A 213 -16.87 -7.53 9.88
C LYS A 213 -17.25 -8.91 9.33
N THR A 214 -16.77 -9.24 8.14
CA THR A 214 -17.03 -10.53 7.48
C THR A 214 -15.90 -11.54 7.72
N PHE A 215 -14.87 -11.17 8.49
CA PHE A 215 -13.75 -12.05 8.77
C PHE A 215 -14.21 -13.13 9.75
N ASP A 216 -14.14 -14.38 9.33
CA ASP A 216 -14.51 -15.53 10.12
C ASP A 216 -13.23 -16.18 10.69
N PRO A 217 -12.97 -16.08 12.01
CA PRO A 217 -11.77 -16.64 12.60
C PRO A 217 -11.75 -18.17 12.60
N GLU A 218 -12.90 -18.84 12.45
CA GLU A 218 -13.01 -20.31 12.42
C GLU A 218 -12.77 -20.89 11.02
N GLN A 219 -12.81 -20.07 9.97
CA GLN A 219 -12.44 -20.50 8.62
C GLN A 219 -10.92 -20.72 8.54
N ASN A 220 -10.52 -21.98 8.30
CA ASN A 220 -9.14 -22.30 7.98
C ASN A 220 -8.81 -21.81 6.55
N TYR A 221 -8.41 -20.55 6.44
CA TYR A 221 -7.92 -19.99 5.18
C TYR A 221 -6.63 -20.68 4.70
N ASP A 222 -5.96 -21.51 5.52
CA ASP A 222 -4.70 -22.15 5.15
C ASP A 222 -4.83 -23.53 4.49
N GLU A 223 -6.04 -24.09 4.38
CA GLU A 223 -6.29 -25.47 3.94
C GLU A 223 -6.58 -25.69 2.42
N VAL A 224 -6.50 -24.67 1.56
CA VAL A 224 -6.71 -24.88 0.12
C VAL A 224 -5.41 -25.32 -0.57
N GLU A 225 -5.10 -26.61 -0.47
CA GLU A 225 -4.10 -27.29 -1.31
C GLU A 225 -4.64 -27.55 -2.73
N SER A 226 -3.90 -27.06 -3.72
CA SER A 226 -3.34 -27.88 -4.80
C SER A 226 -4.24 -28.97 -5.39
N LYS A 227 -5.17 -28.62 -6.29
CA LYS A 227 -5.64 -29.60 -7.28
C LYS A 227 -4.78 -29.49 -8.55
N PRO A 228 -4.17 -30.60 -9.01
CA PRO A 228 -3.33 -30.59 -10.21
C PRO A 228 -4.19 -30.37 -11.45
N ILE A 229 -3.81 -29.41 -12.27
CA ILE A 229 -4.34 -29.25 -13.63
C ILE A 229 -3.81 -30.42 -14.45
N GLN A 230 -4.67 -31.38 -14.77
CA GLN A 230 -4.37 -32.39 -15.77
C GLN A 230 -4.43 -31.75 -17.18
N PRO A 231 -3.45 -32.00 -18.06
CA PRO A 231 -3.47 -31.48 -19.42
C PRO A 231 -4.29 -32.42 -20.30
N ASN A 232 -5.52 -32.05 -20.64
CA ASN A 232 -6.24 -32.73 -21.72
C ASN A 232 -5.82 -32.12 -23.06
N LEU A 233 -4.91 -32.83 -23.72
CA LEU A 233 -4.76 -32.88 -25.16
C LEU A 233 -6.09 -33.33 -25.78
N GLU A 234 -6.62 -32.53 -26.70
CA GLU A 234 -7.31 -33.02 -27.91
C GLU A 234 -7.59 -31.83 -28.84
N GLN A 235 -6.86 -31.79 -29.97
CA GLN A 235 -7.34 -31.15 -31.19
C GLN A 235 -8.21 -32.17 -31.95
N PRO A 236 -9.14 -31.70 -32.78
CA PRO A 236 -8.82 -31.79 -34.21
C PRO A 236 -9.22 -30.56 -35.04
N SER A 237 -8.26 -30.16 -35.88
CA SER A 237 -8.38 -29.78 -37.30
C SER A 237 -9.73 -29.29 -37.85
N GLN A 238 -9.76 -28.08 -38.43
CA GLN A 238 -10.05 -27.88 -39.85
C GLN A 238 -9.81 -26.44 -40.34
N SER A 239 -9.67 -26.38 -41.66
CA SER A 239 -8.89 -25.51 -42.54
C SER A 239 -9.61 -24.28 -43.11
N ILE A 240 -8.82 -23.20 -43.29
CA ILE A 240 -8.75 -22.23 -44.42
C ILE A 240 -9.97 -21.30 -44.64
N ILE A 241 -9.72 -19.98 -44.59
CA ILE A 241 -9.81 -18.99 -45.69
C ILE A 241 -9.51 -17.60 -45.09
N GLN A 242 -8.45 -16.93 -45.57
CA GLN A 242 -8.27 -15.48 -45.41
C GLN A 242 -9.04 -14.74 -46.50
N PRO A 243 -9.58 -13.54 -46.22
CA PRO A 243 -9.06 -12.40 -46.99
C PRO A 243 -8.93 -11.08 -46.20
N ASN A 244 -7.77 -10.45 -46.42
CA ASN A 244 -7.42 -9.02 -46.53
C ASN A 244 -7.71 -8.00 -45.40
N PRO A 245 -6.81 -7.00 -45.23
CA PRO A 245 -6.77 -6.13 -44.07
C PRO A 245 -7.74 -4.96 -44.20
N LYS A 246 -8.62 -4.80 -43.21
CA LYS A 246 -9.37 -3.57 -42.98
C LYS A 246 -9.07 -3.05 -41.57
N GLN A 247 -8.96 -1.73 -41.52
CA GLN A 247 -8.57 -0.83 -40.43
C GLN A 247 -9.17 -1.19 -39.05
N PRO A 248 -8.51 -0.79 -37.93
CA PRO A 248 -8.98 -1.11 -36.59
C PRO A 248 -10.33 -0.44 -36.32
N SER A 249 -11.39 -1.25 -36.31
CA SER A 249 -12.68 -0.85 -35.78
C SER A 249 -12.52 -0.49 -34.30
N GLN A 250 -12.99 0.69 -33.93
CA GLN A 250 -13.12 1.11 -32.54
C GLN A 250 -14.13 0.17 -31.87
N LYS A 251 -13.65 -0.92 -31.29
CA LYS A 251 -14.48 -1.83 -30.49
C LYS A 251 -15.14 -1.03 -29.36
N ALA A 252 -16.45 -1.16 -29.22
CA ALA A 252 -17.21 -0.56 -28.14
C ALA A 252 -16.61 -1.00 -26.79
N LYS A 253 -16.42 -0.02 -25.89
CA LYS A 253 -15.80 -0.21 -24.59
C LYS A 253 -16.82 0.10 -23.51
N LYS A 254 -16.94 -0.80 -22.53
CA LYS A 254 -17.70 -0.56 -21.29
C LYS A 254 -16.75 -0.20 -20.16
N VAL A 255 -17.23 0.63 -19.23
CA VAL A 255 -16.51 1.04 -18.03
C VAL A 255 -16.84 0.05 -16.92
N CYS A 256 -15.82 -0.53 -16.28
CA CYS A 256 -16.04 -1.42 -15.15
C CYS A 256 -16.58 -0.65 -13.94
N GLY A 257 -17.76 -1.02 -13.42
CA GLY A 257 -18.33 -0.41 -12.21
C GLY A 257 -17.47 -0.60 -10.94
N ALA A 258 -16.58 -1.60 -10.92
CA ALA A 258 -15.70 -1.88 -9.79
C ALA A 258 -14.34 -1.16 -9.84
N CYS A 259 -13.74 -1.01 -11.03
CA CYS A 259 -12.39 -0.43 -11.18
C CYS A 259 -12.31 0.82 -12.07
N GLY A 260 -13.39 1.19 -12.77
CA GLY A 260 -13.45 2.36 -13.65
C GLY A 260 -12.66 2.23 -14.96
N GLU A 261 -12.03 1.07 -15.21
CA GLU A 261 -11.27 0.83 -16.43
C GLU A 261 -12.18 0.50 -17.61
N ASN A 262 -11.79 0.99 -18.79
CA ASN A 262 -12.46 0.67 -20.05
C ASN A 262 -11.98 -0.69 -20.56
N TYR A 263 -12.91 -1.58 -20.91
CA TYR A 263 -12.57 -2.89 -21.48
C TYR A 263 -13.54 -3.27 -22.61
N PRO A 264 -13.13 -4.18 -23.52
CA PRO A 264 -13.94 -4.51 -24.69
C PRO A 264 -15.27 -5.14 -24.27
N GLU A 265 -16.37 -4.75 -24.94
CA GLU A 265 -17.71 -5.31 -24.66
C GLU A 265 -17.80 -6.83 -24.84
N GLU A 266 -16.98 -7.39 -25.74
CA GLU A 266 -16.89 -8.82 -26.04
C GLU A 266 -16.41 -9.68 -24.85
N VAL A 267 -15.85 -9.06 -23.82
CA VAL A 267 -15.41 -9.78 -22.61
C VAL A 267 -16.50 -9.70 -21.55
N SER A 268 -16.95 -10.87 -21.07
CA SER A 268 -17.99 -10.99 -20.05
C SER A 268 -17.58 -10.44 -18.68
N PHE A 269 -16.27 -10.39 -18.40
CA PHE A 269 -15.68 -9.85 -17.18
C PHE A 269 -14.57 -8.84 -17.47
N CYS A 270 -14.30 -7.93 -16.53
CA CYS A 270 -13.20 -6.98 -16.69
C CYS A 270 -11.85 -7.69 -16.49
N PRO A 271 -10.96 -7.76 -17.51
CA PRO A 271 -9.69 -8.49 -17.41
C PRO A 271 -8.71 -7.85 -16.42
N SER A 272 -8.91 -6.58 -16.06
CA SER A 272 -8.08 -5.88 -15.08
C SER A 272 -8.40 -6.25 -13.63
N CYS A 273 -9.64 -6.66 -13.32
CA CYS A 273 -10.07 -6.96 -11.95
C CYS A 273 -10.69 -8.34 -11.74
N MET A 274 -10.99 -9.09 -12.81
CA MET A 274 -11.51 -10.47 -12.82
C MET A 274 -12.58 -10.74 -11.76
N TRP A 275 -13.58 -9.85 -11.69
CA TRP A 275 -14.64 -9.90 -10.69
C TRP A 275 -15.92 -10.44 -11.33
N GLU A 276 -16.55 -11.46 -10.73
CA GLU A 276 -17.66 -12.23 -11.32
C GLU A 276 -19.06 -11.81 -10.82
N ASP A 277 -19.18 -11.06 -9.73
CA ASP A 277 -20.45 -10.92 -8.99
C ASP A 277 -21.20 -9.57 -9.08
N PHE A 278 -20.89 -8.70 -10.06
CA PHE A 278 -21.76 -7.56 -10.38
C PHE A 278 -22.03 -7.50 -11.88
N ALA A 279 -23.32 -7.41 -12.24
CA ALA A 279 -23.74 -7.10 -13.60
C ALA A 279 -23.10 -5.78 -14.04
N CYS A 280 -22.48 -5.81 -15.22
CA CYS A 280 -22.00 -4.61 -15.90
C CYS A 280 -23.14 -3.86 -16.57
#